data_AF-A0A0F7M3A1-F1
#
_entry.id   AF-A0A0F7M3A1-F1
#
_cell.length_a   1.000
_cell.length_b   1.000
_cell.length_c   1.000
_cell.angle_alpha   90.00
_cell.angle_beta   90.00
_cell.angle_gamma   90.00
#
_symmetry.space_group_name_H-M   'P 1'
#
loop_
_entity.id
_entity.type
_entity.pdbx_description
1 polymer ?
#
loop_
_entity_poly.entity_id
_entity_poly.type
_entity_poly.pdbx_seq_one_letter_code
_entity_poly.pdbx_strand_id
1 'polypeptide(L)'
;MTANITPMLTFYCAGEVTVLRCAATFITEQPRYMSFKDQNSFTKQELIACGHGELFVPNGPRLPVDNMLMLDRITHISSEGGEYGKGELIAELDINPDLWFFDCHFIGDPVMPGCLGLDAMWQLVGFFLGWRGNQGKGRALGSGEIKFTGQILPETKLVTYKLSFKRLIERKLIMGIADGEVIVDGKTIYSAKDLRVGLFSRDADFG
;
A
#
# COMPACT_ATOMS: atom_id res chain seq x y z
N MET A 1 10.62 -13.95 41.51
CA MET A 1 10.82 -15.38 41.82
C MET A 1 9.69 -16.17 41.19
N THR A 2 9.92 -16.71 40.00
CA THR A 2 9.17 -17.84 39.43
C THR A 2 10.10 -18.47 38.40
N ALA A 3 10.44 -19.74 38.65
CA ALA A 3 11.39 -20.51 37.85
C ALA A 3 10.68 -21.08 36.62
N ASN A 4 11.33 -20.97 35.45
CA ASN A 4 10.90 -21.69 34.25
C ASN A 4 11.43 -23.12 34.30
N ILE A 5 10.50 -24.07 34.27
CA ILE A 5 10.77 -25.51 34.22
C ILE A 5 11.10 -25.88 32.78
N THR A 6 12.28 -26.44 32.54
CA THR A 6 12.66 -27.04 31.25
C THR A 6 12.30 -28.53 31.28
N PRO A 7 11.67 -29.12 30.25
CA PRO A 7 11.41 -30.54 30.24
C PRO A 7 12.70 -31.30 29.96
N MET A 8 13.04 -32.23 30.85
CA MET A 8 14.19 -33.12 30.73
C MET A 8 13.74 -34.35 29.93
N LEU A 9 14.17 -34.48 28.67
CA LEU A 9 14.06 -35.72 27.92
C LEU A 9 15.23 -36.62 28.31
N THR A 10 14.92 -37.67 29.07
CA THR A 10 15.88 -38.70 29.49
C THR A 10 16.08 -39.70 28.35
N PHE A 11 17.27 -39.72 27.75
CA PHE A 11 17.72 -40.83 26.91
C PHE A 11 18.88 -41.55 27.61
N TYR A 12 18.67 -42.82 27.92
CA TYR A 12 19.73 -43.75 28.31
C TYR A 12 20.14 -44.58 27.10
N CYS A 13 21.37 -44.43 26.64
CA CYS A 13 22.17 -45.52 26.06
C CYS A 13 23.66 -45.14 26.02
N ALA A 14 24.48 -46.17 26.19
CA ALA A 14 25.88 -46.16 26.56
C ALA A 14 26.85 -45.67 25.47
N GLY A 15 28.03 -45.20 25.89
CA GLY A 15 29.21 -45.04 25.04
C GLY A 15 29.75 -43.61 25.01
N GLU A 16 31.03 -43.45 25.35
CA GLU A 16 31.78 -42.20 25.36
C GLU A 16 31.56 -41.37 24.09
N VAL A 17 31.09 -40.13 24.22
CA VAL A 17 31.28 -39.11 23.19
C VAL A 17 31.57 -37.77 23.88
N THR A 18 32.74 -37.23 23.56
CA THR A 18 33.25 -35.92 23.93
C THR A 18 32.17 -34.84 23.79
N VAL A 19 31.94 -34.08 24.87
CA VAL A 19 31.02 -32.93 24.87
C VAL A 19 31.67 -31.78 24.08
N LEU A 20 31.48 -31.78 22.76
CA LEU A 20 31.63 -30.58 21.96
C LEU A 20 30.45 -29.66 22.29
N ARG A 21 30.70 -28.62 23.08
CA ARG A 21 29.76 -27.51 23.27
C ARG A 21 29.65 -26.76 21.94
N CYS A 22 28.70 -27.19 21.10
CA CYS A 22 28.25 -26.36 20.00
C CYS A 22 27.44 -25.20 20.61
N ALA A 23 28.07 -24.04 20.73
CA ALA A 23 27.34 -22.80 20.98
C ALA A 23 26.50 -22.51 19.74
N ALA A 24 25.25 -23.00 19.73
CA ALA A 24 24.25 -22.53 18.78
C ALA A 24 23.95 -21.08 19.14
N THR A 25 24.67 -20.16 18.51
CA THR A 25 24.33 -18.74 18.51
C THR A 25 22.99 -18.65 17.77
N PHE A 26 21.89 -18.61 18.52
CA PHE A 26 20.62 -18.17 17.99
C PHE A 26 20.79 -16.70 17.63
N ILE A 27 21.16 -16.44 16.37
CA ILE A 27 21.06 -15.11 15.79
C ILE A 27 19.56 -14.86 15.67
N THR A 28 18.99 -14.20 16.68
CA THR A 28 17.68 -13.58 16.54
C THR A 28 17.88 -12.44 15.53
N GLU A 29 17.58 -12.68 14.26
CA GLU A 29 17.43 -11.58 13.31
C GLU A 29 16.26 -10.73 13.80
N GLN A 30 16.57 -9.62 14.47
CA GLN A 30 15.62 -8.56 14.74
C GLN A 30 15.09 -8.06 13.40
N PRO A 31 13.78 -7.89 13.20
CA PRO A 31 13.24 -7.41 11.92
C PRO A 31 13.85 -6.04 11.65
N ARG A 32 14.68 -5.97 10.60
CA ARG A 32 15.36 -4.75 10.19
C ARG A 32 14.27 -3.76 9.76
N TYR A 33 14.09 -2.68 10.53
CA TYR A 33 13.22 -1.58 10.14
C TYR A 33 13.75 -1.01 8.80
N MET A 34 13.07 -1.35 7.71
CA MET A 34 13.40 -0.80 6.39
C MET A 34 12.79 0.60 6.29
N SER A 35 13.66 1.60 6.22
CA SER A 35 13.28 2.95 5.81
C SER A 35 13.14 2.94 4.29
N PHE A 36 11.93 3.16 3.79
CA PHE A 36 11.64 3.21 2.36
C PHE A 36 11.86 4.60 1.74
N LYS A 37 12.34 5.58 2.51
CA LYS A 37 12.49 6.97 2.07
C LYS A 37 13.31 7.16 0.80
N ASP A 38 14.27 6.27 0.55
CA ASP A 38 15.16 6.36 -0.62
C ASP A 38 14.61 5.56 -1.82
N GLN A 39 13.59 4.74 -1.62
CA GLN A 39 12.94 3.97 -2.68
C GLN A 39 11.86 4.82 -3.34
N ASN A 40 12.02 5.05 -4.65
CA ASN A 40 11.19 5.93 -5.46
C ASN A 40 10.30 5.19 -6.47
N SER A 41 10.26 3.85 -6.42
CA SER A 41 9.39 3.01 -7.25
C SER A 41 9.11 1.68 -6.54
N PHE A 42 7.97 1.06 -6.84
CA PHE A 42 7.52 -0.20 -6.22
C PHE A 42 6.89 -1.12 -7.26
N THR A 43 7.31 -2.38 -7.23
CA THR A 43 6.82 -3.48 -8.08
C THR A 43 5.51 -4.06 -7.56
N LYS A 44 4.79 -4.81 -8.42
CA LYS A 44 3.54 -5.48 -8.04
C LYS A 44 3.66 -6.35 -6.79
N GLN A 45 4.77 -7.06 -6.67
CA GLN A 45 5.07 -7.97 -5.57
C GLN A 45 5.24 -7.21 -4.26
N GLU A 46 5.87 -6.03 -4.30
CA GLU A 46 5.98 -5.16 -3.13
C GLU A 46 4.64 -4.54 -2.73
N LEU A 47 3.79 -4.21 -3.70
CA LEU A 47 2.42 -3.74 -3.43
C LEU A 47 1.55 -4.85 -2.82
N ILE A 48 1.68 -6.08 -3.30
CA ILE A 48 1.05 -7.27 -2.70
C ILE A 48 1.56 -7.46 -1.25
N ALA A 49 2.88 -7.41 -1.04
CA ALA A 49 3.46 -7.47 0.30
C ALA A 49 2.95 -6.35 1.22
N CYS A 50 2.74 -5.14 0.68
CA CYS A 50 2.10 -4.04 1.42
C CYS A 50 0.67 -4.41 1.86
N GLY A 51 -0.12 -5.02 0.98
CA GLY A 51 -1.47 -5.51 1.30
C GLY A 51 -1.48 -6.55 2.41
N HIS A 52 -0.51 -7.47 2.42
CA HIS A 52 -0.35 -8.45 3.50
C HIS A 52 0.26 -7.88 4.79
N GLY A 53 0.73 -6.64 4.77
CA GLY A 53 1.30 -5.95 5.93
C GLY A 53 2.77 -6.26 6.19
N GLU A 54 3.49 -6.65 5.14
CA GLU A 54 4.89 -7.08 5.18
C GLU A 54 5.85 -5.96 4.72
N LEU A 55 5.33 -4.93 4.04
CA LEU A 55 6.13 -3.80 3.56
C LEU A 55 6.39 -2.78 4.69
N PHE A 56 5.35 -2.07 5.14
CA PHE A 56 5.48 -1.03 6.18
C PHE A 56 5.37 -1.61 7.59
N VAL A 57 6.39 -2.34 8.03
CA VAL A 57 6.43 -2.96 9.35
C VAL A 57 6.84 -1.97 10.47
N PRO A 58 6.37 -2.16 11.72
CA PRO A 58 5.43 -3.19 12.18
C PRO A 58 3.94 -2.81 12.04
N ASN A 59 3.62 -1.51 11.95
CA ASN A 59 2.25 -0.99 12.08
C ASN A 59 1.90 0.06 11.02
N GLY A 60 2.51 -0.01 9.84
CA GLY A 60 2.17 0.88 8.73
C GLY A 60 0.81 0.57 8.09
N PRO A 61 0.34 1.46 7.21
CA PRO A 61 -0.87 1.21 6.44
C PRO A 61 -0.66 0.05 5.47
N ARG A 62 -1.78 -0.53 5.02
CA ARG A 62 -1.82 -1.61 4.05
C ARG A 62 -2.63 -1.18 2.85
N LEU A 63 -2.25 -1.66 1.68
CA LEU A 63 -3.11 -1.64 0.50
C LEU A 63 -4.21 -2.69 0.64
N PRO A 64 -5.30 -2.60 -0.14
CA PRO A 64 -6.18 -3.74 -0.39
C PRO A 64 -5.43 -4.89 -1.07
N VAL A 65 -6.04 -6.07 -1.08
CA VAL A 65 -5.50 -7.29 -1.71
C VAL A 65 -6.39 -7.75 -2.86
N ASP A 66 -5.84 -8.62 -3.71
CA ASP A 66 -6.54 -9.28 -4.82
C ASP A 66 -7.34 -8.30 -5.69
N ASN A 67 -8.63 -8.56 -5.88
CA ASN A 67 -9.54 -7.82 -6.75
C ASN A 67 -9.80 -6.38 -6.32
N MET A 68 -9.34 -5.95 -5.14
CA MET A 68 -9.44 -4.57 -4.68
C MET A 68 -8.12 -3.79 -4.81
N LEU A 69 -7.00 -4.45 -5.12
CA LEU A 69 -5.73 -3.74 -5.38
C LEU A 69 -5.76 -3.16 -6.80
N MET A 70 -5.95 -1.85 -6.92
CA MET A 70 -6.23 -1.16 -8.19
C MET A 70 -4.98 -0.56 -8.85
N LEU A 71 -3.81 -1.17 -8.64
CA LEU A 71 -2.56 -0.77 -9.30
C LEU A 71 -1.59 -1.95 -9.35
N ASP A 72 -0.78 -1.98 -10.40
CA ASP A 72 0.28 -2.98 -10.59
C ASP A 72 1.64 -2.48 -10.13
N ARG A 73 1.88 -1.17 -10.18
CA ARG A 73 3.19 -0.59 -9.83
C ARG A 73 3.09 0.88 -9.47
N ILE A 74 4.05 1.34 -8.67
CA ILE A 74 4.35 2.77 -8.48
C ILE A 74 5.64 3.03 -9.24
N THR A 75 5.58 3.84 -10.30
CA THR A 75 6.75 4.13 -11.15
C THR A 75 7.56 5.30 -10.62
N HIS A 76 6.93 6.20 -9.86
CA HIS A 76 7.58 7.33 -9.21
C HIS A 76 6.88 7.70 -7.91
N ILE A 77 7.64 7.95 -6.86
CA ILE A 77 7.18 8.55 -5.61
C ILE A 77 8.27 9.44 -5.04
N SER A 78 7.88 10.65 -4.64
CA SER A 78 8.81 11.66 -4.13
C SER A 78 8.16 12.51 -3.05
N SER A 79 8.94 12.90 -2.03
CA SER A 79 8.51 13.88 -1.02
C SER A 79 8.54 15.32 -1.51
N GLU A 80 9.09 15.55 -2.70
CA GLU A 80 9.23 16.84 -3.37
C GLU A 80 8.53 16.82 -4.73
N GLY A 81 8.36 17.98 -5.35
CA GLY A 81 7.66 18.09 -6.63
C GLY A 81 6.13 18.05 -6.49
N GLY A 82 5.47 17.72 -7.60
CA GLY A 82 4.02 17.89 -7.77
C GLY A 82 3.59 19.35 -7.83
N GLU A 83 2.30 19.58 -8.12
CA GLU A 83 1.72 20.93 -8.30
C GLU A 83 1.95 21.85 -7.09
N TYR A 84 2.04 21.28 -5.88
CA TYR A 84 2.13 22.03 -4.62
C TYR A 84 3.51 21.95 -3.95
N GLY A 85 4.49 21.28 -4.57
CA GLY A 85 5.84 21.14 -4.03
C GLY A 85 5.95 20.31 -2.74
N LYS A 86 4.95 19.47 -2.43
CA LYS A 86 4.91 18.65 -1.19
C LYS A 86 4.92 17.14 -1.48
N GLY A 87 5.30 16.78 -2.69
CA GLY A 87 5.39 15.42 -3.14
C GLY A 87 4.45 15.10 -4.28
N GLU A 88 4.80 14.06 -4.99
CA GLU A 88 4.04 13.49 -6.10
C GLU A 88 4.17 11.98 -6.11
N LEU A 89 3.22 11.34 -6.78
CA LEU A 89 3.21 9.90 -6.99
C LEU A 89 2.63 9.59 -8.37
N ILE A 90 3.31 8.73 -9.12
CA ILE A 90 2.86 8.16 -10.38
C ILE A 90 2.78 6.64 -10.23
N ALA A 91 1.62 6.08 -10.56
CA ALA A 91 1.36 4.65 -10.50
C ALA A 91 0.58 4.20 -11.73
N GLU A 92 0.59 2.90 -11.97
CA GLU A 92 0.03 2.31 -13.19
C GLU A 92 -0.75 1.04 -12.89
N LEU A 93 -1.77 0.78 -13.71
CA LEU A 93 -2.52 -0.47 -13.80
C LEU A 93 -2.56 -0.90 -15.27
N ASP A 94 -2.10 -2.12 -15.55
CA ASP A 94 -2.22 -2.70 -16.88
C ASP A 94 -3.66 -3.17 -17.09
N ILE A 95 -4.24 -2.81 -18.23
CA ILE A 95 -5.58 -3.25 -18.58
C ILE A 95 -5.52 -4.41 -19.56
N ASN A 96 -6.34 -5.42 -19.28
CA ASN A 96 -6.61 -6.52 -20.19
C ASN A 96 -8.10 -6.90 -20.08
N PRO A 97 -8.69 -7.50 -21.13
CA PRO A 97 -10.11 -7.86 -21.14
C PRO A 97 -10.55 -8.83 -20.04
N ASP A 98 -9.62 -9.61 -19.47
CA ASP A 98 -9.91 -10.65 -18.47
C ASP A 98 -9.97 -10.10 -17.04
N LEU A 99 -9.82 -8.78 -16.84
CA LEU A 99 -10.00 -8.17 -15.53
C LEU A 99 -11.45 -8.33 -15.06
N TRP A 100 -11.59 -8.88 -13.83
CA TRP A 100 -12.85 -9.37 -13.26
C TRP A 100 -14.03 -8.41 -13.36
N PHE A 101 -13.78 -7.10 -13.30
CA PHE A 101 -14.83 -6.11 -13.27
C PHE A 101 -15.52 -5.94 -14.64
N PHE A 102 -14.84 -6.25 -15.75
CA PHE A 102 -15.45 -6.15 -17.09
C PHE A 102 -16.56 -7.17 -17.30
N ASP A 103 -16.44 -8.36 -16.69
CA ASP A 103 -17.45 -9.42 -16.81
C ASP A 103 -18.77 -9.06 -16.11
N CYS A 104 -18.72 -8.20 -15.08
CA CYS A 104 -19.89 -7.84 -14.28
C CYS A 104 -20.34 -6.37 -14.42
N HIS A 105 -19.57 -5.52 -15.09
CA HIS A 105 -19.84 -4.09 -15.16
C HIS A 105 -19.58 -3.56 -16.59
N PHE A 106 -20.55 -3.59 -17.49
CA PHE A 106 -21.85 -4.26 -17.42
C PHE A 106 -21.90 -5.42 -18.41
N ILE A 107 -22.83 -6.36 -18.21
CA ILE A 107 -23.04 -7.44 -19.18
C ILE A 107 -23.45 -6.82 -20.53
N GLY A 108 -22.60 -6.98 -21.55
CA GLY A 108 -22.81 -6.44 -22.90
C GLY A 108 -22.33 -4.99 -23.11
N ASP A 109 -21.84 -4.32 -22.07
CA ASP A 109 -21.26 -2.97 -22.12
C ASP A 109 -20.11 -2.86 -21.09
N PRO A 110 -18.98 -3.55 -21.34
CA PRO A 110 -17.91 -3.66 -20.37
C PRO A 110 -17.15 -2.33 -20.21
N VAL A 111 -17.06 -1.86 -18.98
CA VAL A 111 -16.38 -0.62 -18.60
C VAL A 111 -15.87 -0.71 -17.16
N MET A 112 -14.63 -0.30 -16.89
CA MET A 112 -14.13 -0.29 -15.51
C MET A 112 -15.02 0.61 -14.64
N PRO A 113 -15.47 0.16 -13.47
CA PRO A 113 -16.19 1.02 -12.54
C PRO A 113 -15.34 2.25 -12.16
N GLY A 114 -15.85 3.46 -12.43
CA GLY A 114 -15.12 4.70 -12.13
C GLY A 114 -14.77 4.86 -10.64
N CYS A 115 -15.55 4.23 -9.75
CA CYS A 115 -15.25 4.18 -8.31
C CYS A 115 -13.96 3.41 -7.98
N LEU A 116 -13.57 2.40 -8.77
CA LEU A 116 -12.32 1.66 -8.56
C LEU A 116 -11.09 2.52 -8.95
N GLY A 117 -11.20 3.31 -10.02
CA GLY A 117 -10.16 4.28 -10.38
C GLY A 117 -10.01 5.39 -9.31
N LEU A 118 -11.12 5.80 -8.69
CA LEU A 118 -11.11 6.73 -7.56
C LEU A 118 -10.48 6.09 -6.31
N ASP A 119 -10.82 4.83 -6.01
CA ASP A 119 -10.25 4.09 -4.88
C ASP A 119 -8.74 3.91 -5.01
N ALA A 120 -8.23 3.62 -6.21
CA ALA A 120 -6.79 3.58 -6.49
C ALA A 120 -6.08 4.86 -6.02
N MET A 121 -6.67 6.04 -6.24
CA MET A 121 -6.08 7.29 -5.77
C MET A 121 -6.08 7.40 -4.24
N TRP A 122 -7.14 6.95 -3.54
CA TRP A 122 -7.11 6.90 -2.06
C TRP A 122 -6.08 5.87 -1.54
N GLN A 123 -5.98 4.71 -2.18
CA GLN A 123 -4.95 3.71 -1.87
C GLN A 123 -3.55 4.35 -1.93
N LEU A 124 -3.28 5.12 -2.99
CA LEU A 124 -2.01 5.81 -3.20
C LEU A 124 -1.73 6.93 -2.19
N VAL A 125 -2.74 7.72 -1.79
CA VAL A 125 -2.58 8.69 -0.69
C VAL A 125 -2.22 7.97 0.62
N GLY A 126 -2.90 6.87 0.94
CA GLY A 126 -2.61 6.06 2.12
C GLY A 126 -1.21 5.44 2.08
N PHE A 127 -0.82 4.89 0.92
CA PHE A 127 0.50 4.35 0.67
C PHE A 127 1.60 5.39 0.89
N PHE A 128 1.42 6.59 0.34
CA PHE A 128 2.38 7.69 0.49
C PHE A 128 2.61 8.07 1.97
N LEU A 129 1.55 8.08 2.79
CA LEU A 129 1.70 8.31 4.23
C LEU A 129 2.54 7.21 4.90
N GLY A 130 2.32 5.94 4.52
CA GLY A 130 3.13 4.82 4.99
C GLY A 130 4.58 4.90 4.54
N TRP A 131 4.81 5.23 3.26
CA TRP A 131 6.14 5.43 2.66
C TRP A 131 6.94 6.52 3.39
N ARG A 132 6.28 7.58 3.86
CA ARG A 132 6.89 8.63 4.69
C ARG A 132 7.26 8.18 6.11
N GLY A 133 6.91 6.96 6.49
CA GLY A 133 7.21 6.35 7.79
C GLY A 133 6.08 6.48 8.81
N ASN A 134 4.89 6.94 8.41
CA ASN A 134 3.77 7.04 9.33
C ASN A 134 3.14 5.67 9.61
N GLN A 135 2.60 5.51 10.81
CA GLN A 135 1.94 4.29 11.27
C GLN A 135 0.42 4.49 11.37
N GLY A 136 -0.31 3.38 11.35
CA GLY A 136 -1.76 3.32 11.50
C GLY A 136 -2.45 2.70 10.31
N LYS A 137 -3.73 2.35 10.49
CA LYS A 137 -4.58 1.79 9.44
C LYS A 137 -5.13 2.92 8.57
N GLY A 138 -4.94 2.80 7.27
CA GLY A 138 -5.43 3.76 6.29
C GLY A 138 -6.94 3.74 6.15
N ARG A 139 -7.55 4.92 6.08
CA ARG A 139 -9.00 5.10 5.87
C ARG A 139 -9.23 6.31 4.98
N ALA A 140 -9.97 6.11 3.89
CA ALA A 140 -10.46 7.21 3.06
C ALA A 140 -11.47 8.04 3.86
N LEU A 141 -11.32 9.37 3.78
CA LEU A 141 -12.16 10.35 4.47
C LEU A 141 -12.94 11.21 3.45
N GLY A 142 -13.04 10.70 2.23
CA GLY A 142 -13.72 11.33 1.09
C GLY A 142 -12.81 12.20 0.23
N SER A 143 -13.45 13.05 -0.55
CA SER A 143 -12.84 13.97 -1.51
C SER A 143 -13.56 15.32 -1.50
N GLY A 144 -12.99 16.31 -2.17
CA GLY A 144 -13.75 17.43 -2.71
C GLY A 144 -14.44 17.03 -4.02
N GLU A 145 -14.24 17.84 -5.06
CA GLU A 145 -14.82 17.62 -6.39
C GLU A 145 -14.24 16.37 -7.07
N ILE A 146 -15.10 15.59 -7.72
CA ILE A 146 -14.72 14.48 -8.61
C ILE A 146 -15.39 14.69 -9.95
N LYS A 147 -14.65 14.50 -11.05
CA LYS A 147 -15.17 14.56 -12.41
C LYS A 147 -14.77 13.29 -13.18
N PHE A 148 -15.74 12.74 -13.91
CA PHE A 148 -15.55 11.66 -14.86
C PHE A 148 -15.90 12.19 -16.26
N THR A 149 -14.93 12.26 -17.17
CA THR A 149 -15.09 12.80 -18.54
C THR A 149 -14.71 11.79 -19.62
N GLY A 150 -14.41 10.56 -19.23
CA GLY A 150 -14.11 9.44 -20.11
C GLY A 150 -14.28 8.10 -19.39
N GLN A 151 -13.78 7.03 -20.01
CA GLN A 151 -14.01 5.66 -19.56
C GLN A 151 -12.78 4.79 -19.85
N ILE A 152 -12.69 3.67 -19.14
CA ILE A 152 -11.66 2.63 -19.32
C ILE A 152 -12.36 1.40 -19.89
N LEU A 153 -11.97 0.99 -21.09
CA LEU A 153 -12.59 -0.11 -21.84
C LEU A 153 -11.66 -1.32 -21.89
N PRO A 154 -12.14 -2.53 -22.25
CA PRO A 154 -11.31 -3.73 -22.32
C PRO A 154 -10.09 -3.61 -23.24
N GLU A 155 -10.17 -2.76 -24.29
CA GLU A 155 -9.08 -2.53 -25.22
C GLU A 155 -8.00 -1.56 -24.72
N THR A 156 -8.29 -0.77 -23.66
CA THR A 156 -7.33 0.12 -23.00
C THR A 156 -6.06 -0.66 -22.66
N LYS A 157 -4.89 -0.02 -22.76
CA LYS A 157 -3.62 -0.67 -22.44
C LYS A 157 -3.14 -0.29 -21.06
N LEU A 158 -3.18 0.99 -20.75
CA LEU A 158 -2.58 1.52 -19.53
C LEU A 158 -3.48 2.57 -18.89
N VAL A 159 -3.70 2.39 -17.60
CA VAL A 159 -4.20 3.42 -16.71
C VAL A 159 -3.04 3.95 -15.90
N THR A 160 -2.83 5.26 -15.92
CA THR A 160 -1.85 5.96 -15.09
C THR A 160 -2.57 6.84 -14.07
N TYR A 161 -2.22 6.68 -12.80
CA TYR A 161 -2.64 7.53 -11.70
C TYR A 161 -1.53 8.54 -11.41
N LYS A 162 -1.88 9.83 -11.38
CA LYS A 162 -0.94 10.90 -11.01
C LYS A 162 -1.51 11.70 -9.85
N LEU A 163 -0.74 11.79 -8.75
CA LEU A 163 -1.14 12.52 -7.56
C LEU A 163 -0.16 13.66 -7.28
N SER A 164 -0.71 14.80 -6.84
CA SER A 164 0.03 15.94 -6.29
C SER A 164 -0.43 16.21 -4.86
N PHE A 165 0.49 16.07 -3.90
CA PHE A 165 0.15 16.22 -2.48
C PHE A 165 0.02 17.70 -2.11
N LYS A 166 -1.14 18.09 -1.59
CA LYS A 166 -1.50 19.47 -1.28
C LYS A 166 -1.25 19.82 0.18
N ARG A 167 -1.51 18.88 1.09
CA ARG A 167 -1.27 19.06 2.53
C ARG A 167 -0.98 17.73 3.21
N LEU A 168 -0.01 17.75 4.10
CA LEU A 168 0.33 16.62 4.98
C LEU A 168 0.20 17.09 6.43
N ILE A 169 -0.51 16.31 7.24
CA ILE A 169 -0.63 16.51 8.68
C ILE A 169 -0.02 15.27 9.32
N GLU A 170 1.12 15.41 9.98
CA GLU A 170 1.91 14.30 10.53
C GLU A 170 2.19 14.55 12.02
N ARG A 171 1.12 14.66 12.83
CA ARG A 171 1.20 14.91 14.28
C ARG A 171 0.37 13.88 15.04
N LYS A 172 -0.47 14.30 16.01
CA LYS A 172 -1.43 13.41 16.69
C LYS A 172 -2.43 12.79 15.72
N LEU A 173 -2.86 13.55 14.73
CA LEU A 173 -3.62 13.09 13.57
C LEU A 173 -2.66 12.95 12.39
N ILE A 174 -2.69 11.80 11.72
CA ILE A 174 -1.98 11.57 10.47
C ILE A 174 -2.99 11.65 9.32
N MET A 175 -2.80 12.60 8.40
CA MET A 175 -3.69 12.78 7.25
C MET A 175 -2.94 13.35 6.04
N GLY A 176 -3.20 12.76 4.87
CA GLY A 176 -2.78 13.26 3.57
C GLY A 176 -3.97 13.86 2.82
N ILE A 177 -3.71 14.99 2.16
CA ILE A 177 -4.63 15.63 1.21
C ILE A 177 -3.91 15.78 -0.13
N ALA A 178 -4.48 15.24 -1.19
CA ALA A 178 -3.90 15.30 -2.53
C ALA A 178 -4.97 15.59 -3.59
N ASP A 179 -4.53 16.15 -4.70
CA ASP A 179 -5.28 16.15 -5.95
C ASP A 179 -4.77 15.00 -6.82
N GLY A 180 -5.66 14.39 -7.60
CA GLY A 180 -5.34 13.23 -8.41
C GLY A 180 -5.98 13.27 -9.79
N GLU A 181 -5.31 12.66 -10.75
CA GLU A 181 -5.76 12.46 -12.11
C GLU A 181 -5.67 10.98 -12.48
N VAL A 182 -6.64 10.53 -13.28
CA VAL A 182 -6.57 9.22 -13.95
C VAL A 182 -6.46 9.47 -15.44
N ILE A 183 -5.39 8.92 -16.01
CA ILE A 183 -4.97 9.09 -17.40
C ILE A 183 -5.05 7.72 -18.07
N VAL A 184 -5.70 7.66 -19.22
CA VAL A 184 -5.86 6.43 -20.00
C VAL A 184 -5.19 6.62 -21.34
N ASP A 185 -4.19 5.77 -21.62
CA ASP A 185 -3.43 5.80 -22.88
C ASP A 185 -2.98 7.24 -23.27
N GLY A 186 -2.57 8.02 -22.26
CA GLY A 186 -2.09 9.41 -22.41
C GLY A 186 -3.15 10.51 -22.31
N LYS A 187 -4.44 10.19 -22.12
CA LYS A 187 -5.53 11.18 -21.98
C LYS A 187 -6.14 11.18 -20.58
N THR A 188 -6.17 12.34 -19.92
CA THR A 188 -6.87 12.50 -18.63
C THR A 188 -8.38 12.29 -18.81
N ILE A 189 -8.95 11.38 -18.02
CA ILE A 189 -10.39 11.09 -18.02
C ILE A 189 -11.04 11.34 -16.66
N TYR A 190 -10.30 11.23 -15.54
CA TYR A 190 -10.81 11.56 -14.21
C TYR A 190 -9.95 12.63 -13.56
N SER A 191 -10.59 13.48 -12.76
CA SER A 191 -9.91 14.38 -11.85
C SER A 191 -10.59 14.34 -10.49
N ALA A 192 -9.81 14.24 -9.43
CA ALA A 192 -10.30 14.34 -8.05
C ALA A 192 -9.52 15.43 -7.30
N LYS A 193 -10.26 16.32 -6.64
CA LYS A 193 -9.73 17.40 -5.82
C LYS A 193 -9.88 17.05 -4.35
N ASP A 194 -8.89 17.41 -3.55
CA ASP A 194 -8.88 17.24 -2.10
C ASP A 194 -9.23 15.81 -1.63
N LEU A 195 -8.66 14.78 -2.26
CA LEU A 195 -8.68 13.41 -1.76
C LEU A 195 -8.08 13.38 -0.36
N ARG A 196 -8.79 12.81 0.61
CA ARG A 196 -8.36 12.76 2.02
C ARG A 196 -8.23 11.33 2.50
N VAL A 197 -7.08 11.00 3.08
CA VAL A 197 -6.85 9.72 3.76
C VAL A 197 -6.19 9.99 5.10
N GLY A 198 -6.68 9.35 6.15
CA GLY A 198 -6.08 9.37 7.48
C GLY A 198 -5.48 8.02 7.86
N LEU A 199 -4.46 8.03 8.73
CA LEU A 199 -3.97 6.83 9.40
C LEU A 199 -4.38 6.85 10.88
N PHE A 200 -4.90 5.73 11.36
CA PHE A 200 -5.50 5.62 12.70
C PHE A 200 -4.87 4.47 13.48
N SER A 201 -4.54 4.72 14.75
CA SER A 201 -4.17 3.66 15.70
C SER A 201 -5.41 2.82 16.06
N ARG A 202 -5.20 1.61 16.62
CA ARG A 202 -6.30 0.69 16.98
C ARG A 202 -7.32 1.27 17.96
N ASP A 203 -6.93 2.27 18.75
CA ASP A 203 -7.75 2.86 19.82
C ASP A 203 -8.50 4.14 19.38
N ALA A 204 -8.37 4.53 18.11
CA ALA A 204 -9.09 5.66 17.55
C ALA A 204 -10.37 5.15 16.86
N ASP A 205 -11.49 5.20 17.59
CA ASP A 205 -12.81 4.85 17.05
C ASP A 205 -13.18 5.75 15.85
N PHE A 206 -13.80 5.13 14.86
CA PHE A 206 -14.46 5.84 13.77
C PHE A 206 -15.86 6.26 14.23
N GLY A 207 -15.92 7.39 14.94
CA GLY A 207 -17.17 8.01 15.37
C GLY A 207 -17.66 7.56 16.74
#